data_AF-A0A8I2KS89-F1
#
_entry.id   AF-A0A8I2KS89-F1
#
_cell.length_a   1.000
_cell.length_b   1.000
_cell.length_c   1.000
_cell.angle_alpha   90.00
_cell.angle_beta   90.00
_cell.angle_gamma   90.00
#
_symmetry.space_group_name_H-M   'P 1'
#
loop_
_entity.id
_entity.type
_entity.pdbx_description
1 polymer ?
#
loop_
_entity_poly.entity_id
_entity_poly.type
_entity_poly.pdbx_seq_one_letter_code
_entity_poly.pdbx_strand_id
1 'polypeptide(L)'
;MTNKTRAKHLFIFVLIGLLFSSSPNYAHLSIAQKSALVVANPNSYFAIAPVLEMSPSQASTQLVRAIADLKQPSWEFERLQRDLSAQEKNSTKLLLLDTWSRLNRQQRQQVSEQLISLGRYHLLYALSKRYALNPELTSLLAVWQGKSVTTFLNNPYLRQFHTLSERQHSSASCQFNLALIASDLDGLQRLQVLKHAYEQQPEPAKGVYCLSKPIYAANKLSCKRRRGFAMCDLRHEQGLSEYDHLVLMATEGLANVSGKHMTLTATSTYNTLIHELMHFSGFEDEYPIPAQKAKWLCATSGQKAPNLYVGDQAPSNWVPSRTCELGKLSSYKPSNSHSLLEYQSIKLDENYRKRWLAVLNSRRLEDKIAVNSAE
;
A
#
# COMPACT_ATOMS: atom_id res chain seq x y z
N MET A 1 -65.10 -44.79 -40.16
CA MET A 1 -64.29 -44.44 -38.96
C MET A 1 -63.01 -45.29 -38.95
N THR A 2 -61.89 -44.90 -39.59
CA THR A 2 -60.62 -45.69 -39.52
C THR A 2 -59.44 -45.04 -40.26
N ASN A 3 -59.11 -43.76 -40.00
CA ASN A 3 -57.80 -43.25 -40.50
C ASN A 3 -57.20 -42.08 -39.70
N LYS A 4 -57.98 -41.26 -38.99
CA LYS A 4 -57.45 -40.15 -38.18
C LYS A 4 -56.79 -40.57 -36.86
N THR A 5 -57.13 -41.73 -36.30
CA THR A 5 -56.61 -42.19 -35.00
C THR A 5 -55.23 -42.85 -35.11
N ARG A 6 -54.92 -43.51 -36.24
CA ARG A 6 -53.62 -44.17 -36.47
C ARG A 6 -52.47 -43.16 -36.64
N ALA A 7 -52.72 -42.03 -37.30
CA ALA A 7 -51.72 -40.98 -37.49
C ALA A 7 -51.32 -40.29 -36.17
N LYS A 8 -52.27 -40.08 -35.25
CA LYS A 8 -51.98 -39.50 -33.93
C LYS A 8 -51.13 -40.43 -33.06
N HIS A 9 -51.36 -41.74 -33.10
CA HIS A 9 -50.55 -42.69 -32.35
C HIS A 9 -49.15 -42.87 -32.94
N LEU A 10 -49.00 -42.84 -34.26
CA LEU A 10 -47.68 -42.88 -34.90
C LEU A 10 -46.83 -41.64 -34.55
N PHE A 11 -47.45 -40.46 -34.51
CA PHE A 11 -46.75 -39.21 -34.15
C PHE A 11 -46.33 -39.18 -32.67
N ILE A 12 -47.17 -39.71 -31.78
CA ILE A 12 -46.85 -39.84 -30.35
C ILE A 12 -45.73 -40.87 -30.14
N PHE A 13 -45.74 -42.01 -30.86
CA PHE A 13 -44.68 -43.00 -30.77
C PHE A 13 -43.34 -42.54 -31.37
N VAL A 14 -43.34 -41.68 -32.40
CA VAL A 14 -42.11 -41.07 -32.94
C VAL A 14 -41.55 -40.00 -31.99
N LEU A 15 -42.40 -39.19 -31.34
CA LEU A 15 -41.95 -38.23 -30.33
C LEU A 15 -41.41 -38.93 -29.08
N ILE A 16 -42.04 -40.03 -28.66
CA ILE A 16 -41.57 -40.86 -27.53
C ILE A 16 -40.30 -41.65 -27.94
N GLY A 17 -40.22 -42.16 -29.17
CA GLY A 17 -39.04 -42.85 -29.69
C GLY A 17 -37.81 -41.96 -29.83
N LEU A 18 -38.00 -40.66 -30.13
CA LEU A 18 -36.94 -39.64 -30.09
C LEU A 18 -36.53 -39.23 -28.67
N LEU A 19 -37.38 -39.45 -27.66
CA LEU A 19 -37.04 -39.26 -26.25
C LEU A 19 -36.32 -40.48 -25.65
N PHE A 20 -36.38 -41.65 -26.30
CA PHE A 20 -35.74 -42.89 -25.87
C PHE A 20 -34.55 -43.34 -26.74
N SER A 21 -34.12 -42.54 -27.73
CA SER A 21 -32.90 -42.83 -28.49
C SER A 21 -31.66 -42.49 -27.65
N SER A 22 -31.12 -43.52 -27.00
CA SER A 22 -29.74 -43.63 -26.49
C SER A 22 -29.18 -42.35 -25.86
N SER A 23 -29.22 -42.24 -24.52
CA SER A 23 -28.25 -41.38 -23.82
C SER A 23 -26.87 -41.72 -24.38
N PRO A 24 -26.17 -40.76 -25.02
CA PRO A 24 -24.86 -41.05 -25.57
C PRO A 24 -23.98 -41.50 -24.41
N ASN A 25 -23.47 -42.71 -24.47
CA ASN A 25 -22.63 -43.22 -23.39
C ASN A 25 -21.28 -42.50 -23.47
N TYR A 26 -21.11 -41.38 -22.77
CA TYR A 26 -19.88 -40.58 -22.80
C TYR A 26 -18.70 -41.20 -22.03
N ALA A 27 -18.89 -42.37 -21.39
CA ALA A 27 -17.87 -42.99 -20.56
C ALA A 27 -16.60 -43.37 -21.35
N HIS A 28 -16.74 -43.72 -22.63
CA HIS A 28 -15.62 -44.15 -23.49
C HIS A 28 -14.73 -43.01 -24.00
N LEU A 29 -15.15 -41.74 -23.86
CA LEU A 29 -14.36 -40.60 -24.29
C LEU A 29 -13.20 -40.33 -23.31
N SER A 30 -12.04 -39.94 -23.83
CA SER A 30 -10.95 -39.44 -23.00
C SER A 30 -11.33 -38.12 -22.32
N ILE A 31 -10.66 -37.77 -21.23
CA ILE A 31 -10.88 -36.49 -20.51
C ILE A 31 -10.70 -35.29 -21.46
N ALA A 32 -9.72 -35.34 -22.36
CA ALA A 32 -9.50 -34.29 -23.35
C ALA A 32 -10.68 -34.16 -24.34
N GLN A 33 -11.23 -35.28 -24.82
CA GLN A 33 -12.39 -35.29 -25.71
C GLN A 33 -13.65 -34.79 -25.00
N LYS A 34 -13.89 -35.22 -23.76
CA LYS A 34 -14.99 -34.73 -22.91
C LYS A 34 -14.87 -33.21 -22.71
N SER A 35 -13.68 -32.73 -22.38
CA SER A 35 -13.38 -31.30 -22.21
C SER A 35 -13.64 -30.50 -23.49
N ALA A 36 -13.14 -30.98 -24.63
CA ALA A 36 -13.35 -30.32 -25.93
C ALA A 36 -14.84 -30.26 -26.31
N LEU A 37 -15.60 -31.34 -26.03
CA LEU A 37 -17.04 -31.38 -26.27
C LEU A 37 -17.80 -30.35 -25.42
N VAL A 38 -17.46 -30.22 -24.13
CA VAL A 38 -18.06 -29.21 -23.25
C VAL A 38 -17.67 -27.79 -23.70
N VAL A 39 -16.43 -27.57 -24.13
CA VAL A 39 -16.02 -26.26 -24.67
C VAL A 39 -16.79 -25.90 -25.94
N ALA A 40 -16.99 -26.86 -26.85
CA ALA A 40 -17.73 -26.64 -28.10
C ALA A 40 -19.25 -26.52 -27.88
N ASN A 41 -19.80 -27.24 -26.90
CA ASN A 41 -21.21 -27.22 -26.54
C ASN A 41 -21.38 -27.27 -25.01
N PRO A 42 -21.41 -26.11 -24.32
CA PRO A 42 -21.45 -26.05 -22.86
C PRO A 42 -22.54 -26.89 -22.23
N ASN A 43 -23.74 -26.91 -22.80
CA ASN A 43 -24.89 -27.66 -22.26
C ASN A 43 -24.64 -29.17 -22.18
N SER A 44 -23.70 -29.72 -22.95
CA SER A 44 -23.29 -31.14 -22.83
C SER A 44 -22.70 -31.47 -21.46
N TYR A 45 -22.25 -30.47 -20.70
CA TYR A 45 -21.80 -30.64 -19.32
C TYR A 45 -22.80 -31.41 -18.46
N PHE A 46 -24.10 -31.14 -18.57
CA PHE A 46 -25.10 -31.82 -17.72
C PHE A 46 -25.18 -33.33 -17.97
N ALA A 47 -24.83 -33.79 -19.18
CA ALA A 47 -24.76 -35.21 -19.49
C ALA A 47 -23.40 -35.83 -19.14
N ILE A 48 -22.33 -35.03 -19.13
CA ILE A 48 -20.94 -35.49 -18.97
C ILE A 48 -20.47 -35.34 -17.51
N ALA A 49 -21.08 -34.48 -16.70
CA ALA A 49 -20.63 -34.14 -15.35
C ALA A 49 -20.32 -35.35 -14.45
N PRO A 50 -21.14 -36.43 -14.44
CA PRO A 50 -20.84 -37.62 -13.62
C PRO A 50 -19.55 -38.35 -14.02
N VAL A 51 -19.10 -38.20 -15.27
CA VAL A 51 -17.95 -38.92 -15.85
C VAL A 51 -16.80 -37.99 -16.28
N LEU A 52 -16.89 -36.69 -15.97
CA LEU A 52 -15.89 -35.70 -16.36
C LEU A 52 -14.58 -35.84 -15.56
N GLU A 53 -14.59 -36.51 -14.41
CA GLU A 53 -13.42 -36.88 -13.57
C GLU A 53 -12.33 -35.80 -13.46
N MET A 54 -12.73 -34.53 -13.46
CA MET A 54 -11.83 -33.38 -13.48
C MET A 54 -12.30 -32.34 -12.49
N SER A 55 -11.39 -31.90 -11.62
CA SER A 55 -11.67 -30.76 -10.75
C SER A 55 -11.54 -29.44 -11.54
N PRO A 56 -12.32 -28.39 -11.18
CA PRO A 56 -12.19 -27.08 -11.81
C PRO A 56 -10.75 -26.55 -11.78
N SER A 57 -10.02 -26.76 -10.67
CA SER A 57 -8.63 -26.30 -10.50
C SER A 57 -7.64 -26.89 -11.51
N GLN A 58 -7.90 -28.10 -12.02
CA GLN A 58 -7.05 -28.79 -13.00
C GLN A 58 -7.50 -28.52 -14.45
N ALA A 59 -8.67 -27.93 -14.64
CA ALA A 59 -9.25 -27.71 -15.96
C ALA A 59 -8.58 -26.55 -16.71
N SER A 60 -8.62 -26.59 -18.04
CA SER A 60 -8.17 -25.49 -18.89
C SER A 60 -9.05 -24.24 -18.69
N THR A 61 -8.52 -23.05 -18.95
CA THR A 61 -9.28 -21.79 -18.83
C THR A 61 -10.52 -21.76 -19.73
N GLN A 62 -10.46 -22.40 -20.90
CA GLN A 62 -11.60 -22.49 -21.82
C GLN A 62 -12.71 -23.36 -21.22
N LEU A 63 -12.36 -24.52 -20.66
CA LEU A 63 -13.33 -25.41 -20.03
C LEU A 63 -13.97 -24.77 -18.80
N VAL A 64 -13.16 -24.12 -17.96
CA VAL A 64 -13.66 -23.39 -16.79
C VAL A 64 -14.66 -22.32 -17.18
N ARG A 65 -14.38 -21.53 -18.21
CA ARG A 65 -15.31 -20.50 -18.71
C ARG A 65 -16.60 -21.12 -19.23
N ALA A 66 -16.50 -22.13 -20.09
CA ALA A 66 -17.66 -22.81 -20.67
C ALA A 66 -18.61 -23.35 -19.60
N ILE A 67 -18.09 -23.99 -18.56
CA ILE A 67 -18.93 -24.55 -17.48
C ILE A 67 -19.40 -23.47 -16.50
N ALA A 68 -18.56 -22.47 -16.19
CA ALA A 68 -18.95 -21.36 -15.33
C ALA A 68 -20.10 -20.52 -15.91
N ASP A 69 -20.18 -20.37 -17.24
CA ASP A 69 -21.30 -19.68 -17.90
C ASP A 69 -22.65 -20.40 -17.70
N LEU A 70 -22.62 -21.70 -17.37
CA LEU A 70 -23.78 -22.49 -16.95
C LEU A 70 -24.13 -22.35 -15.46
N LYS A 71 -23.54 -21.37 -14.76
CA LYS A 71 -23.80 -21.05 -13.34
C LYS A 71 -23.52 -22.21 -12.38
N GLN A 72 -22.50 -23.01 -12.68
CA GLN A 72 -22.07 -24.10 -11.81
C GLN A 72 -21.15 -23.58 -10.70
N PRO A 73 -21.52 -23.67 -9.40
CA PRO A 73 -20.85 -22.90 -8.34
C PRO A 73 -19.35 -23.13 -8.19
N SER A 74 -18.88 -24.37 -8.27
CA SER A 74 -17.45 -24.69 -8.15
C SER A 74 -16.62 -24.16 -9.33
N TRP A 75 -17.22 -24.15 -10.52
CA TRP A 75 -16.59 -23.63 -11.74
C TRP A 75 -16.63 -22.11 -11.82
N GLU A 76 -17.72 -21.47 -11.37
CA GLU A 76 -17.79 -20.01 -11.23
C GLU A 76 -16.75 -19.50 -10.22
N PHE A 77 -16.58 -20.20 -9.10
CA PHE A 77 -15.57 -19.88 -8.09
C PHE A 77 -14.16 -19.97 -8.68
N GLU A 78 -13.81 -21.08 -9.35
CA GLU A 78 -12.52 -21.25 -10.00
C GLU A 78 -12.25 -20.16 -11.06
N ARG A 79 -13.26 -19.86 -11.89
CA ARG A 79 -13.16 -18.78 -12.88
C ARG A 79 -12.84 -17.45 -12.21
N LEU A 80 -13.56 -17.12 -11.13
CA LEU A 80 -13.37 -15.88 -10.41
C LEU A 80 -11.95 -15.79 -9.82
N GLN A 81 -11.45 -16.87 -9.22
CA GLN A 81 -10.07 -16.90 -8.68
C GLN A 81 -9.01 -16.65 -9.75
N ARG A 82 -9.19 -17.22 -10.95
CA ARG A 82 -8.29 -16.99 -12.09
C ARG A 82 -8.39 -15.56 -12.62
N ASP A 83 -9.60 -15.03 -12.77
CA ASP A 83 -9.84 -13.68 -13.28
C ASP A 83 -9.37 -12.60 -12.28
N LEU A 84 -9.36 -12.89 -10.97
CA LEU A 84 -8.76 -12.02 -9.94
C LEU A 84 -7.23 -12.04 -9.98
N SER A 85 -6.62 -13.20 -10.23
CA SER A 85 -5.15 -13.35 -10.32
C SER A 85 -4.56 -12.75 -11.59
N ALA A 86 -5.36 -12.65 -12.65
CA ALA A 86 -4.96 -12.02 -13.89
C ALA A 86 -4.97 -10.48 -13.77
N GLN A 87 -4.52 -9.79 -14.82
CA GLN A 87 -4.73 -8.35 -14.93
C GLN A 87 -6.24 -8.06 -14.91
N GLU A 88 -6.66 -7.20 -13.97
CA GLU A 88 -8.07 -6.87 -13.78
C GLU A 88 -8.70 -6.33 -15.06
N LYS A 89 -9.89 -6.84 -15.40
CA LYS A 89 -10.72 -6.33 -16.49
C LYS A 89 -12.06 -5.88 -15.92
N ASN A 90 -12.77 -5.00 -16.63
CA ASN A 90 -14.13 -4.60 -16.25
C ASN A 90 -15.08 -5.79 -16.05
N SER A 91 -14.87 -6.88 -16.80
CA SER A 91 -15.60 -8.14 -16.65
C SER A 91 -15.42 -8.79 -15.28
N THR A 92 -14.26 -8.61 -14.62
CA THR A 92 -13.97 -9.19 -13.31
C THR A 92 -14.91 -8.63 -12.24
N LYS A 93 -15.17 -7.31 -12.24
CA LYS A 93 -16.13 -6.69 -11.33
C LYS A 93 -17.54 -7.25 -11.52
N LEU A 94 -17.99 -7.34 -12.77
CA LEU A 94 -19.32 -7.86 -13.09
C LEU A 94 -19.48 -9.32 -12.66
N LEU A 95 -18.47 -10.15 -12.97
CA LEU A 95 -18.43 -11.56 -12.56
C LEU A 95 -18.48 -11.69 -11.03
N LEU A 96 -17.66 -10.91 -10.31
CA LEU A 96 -17.63 -10.90 -8.85
C LEU A 96 -19.02 -10.56 -8.27
N LEU A 97 -19.63 -9.47 -8.73
CA LEU A 97 -20.93 -9.02 -8.24
C LEU A 97 -22.09 -9.97 -8.58
N ASP A 98 -21.99 -10.71 -9.70
CA ASP A 98 -22.99 -11.69 -10.10
C ASP A 98 -22.84 -13.01 -9.32
N THR A 99 -21.61 -13.48 -9.12
CA THR A 99 -21.32 -14.78 -8.51
C THR A 99 -21.43 -14.78 -6.98
N TRP A 100 -21.23 -13.63 -6.33
CA TRP A 100 -21.09 -13.55 -4.87
C TRP A 100 -22.20 -14.24 -4.06
N SER A 101 -23.46 -14.06 -4.47
CA SER A 101 -24.60 -14.66 -3.76
C SER A 101 -24.64 -16.18 -3.82
N ARG A 102 -24.03 -16.78 -4.86
CA ARG A 102 -23.94 -18.24 -5.06
C ARG A 102 -22.74 -18.88 -4.38
N LEU A 103 -21.75 -18.09 -3.98
CA LEU A 103 -20.59 -18.59 -3.23
C LEU A 103 -20.98 -18.96 -1.79
N ASN A 104 -20.43 -20.07 -1.30
CA ASN A 104 -20.55 -20.45 0.11
C ASN A 104 -19.63 -19.59 1.00
N ARG A 105 -19.73 -19.77 2.32
CA ARG A 105 -18.96 -18.97 3.30
C ARG A 105 -17.45 -19.08 3.10
N GLN A 106 -16.92 -20.29 2.90
CA GLN A 106 -15.49 -20.53 2.72
C GLN A 106 -14.99 -19.90 1.42
N GLN A 107 -15.74 -20.03 0.32
CA GLN A 107 -15.41 -19.42 -0.96
C GLN A 107 -15.40 -17.89 -0.88
N ARG A 108 -16.39 -17.29 -0.21
CA ARG A 108 -16.42 -15.82 0.00
C ARG A 108 -15.22 -15.34 0.81
N GLN A 109 -14.82 -16.11 1.83
CA GLN A 109 -13.62 -15.80 2.61
C GLN A 109 -12.37 -15.85 1.73
N GLN A 110 -12.16 -16.92 0.96
CA GLN A 110 -11.01 -17.06 0.05
C GLN A 110 -10.95 -15.94 -1.00
N VAL A 111 -12.10 -15.57 -1.60
CA VAL A 111 -12.17 -14.43 -2.54
C VAL A 111 -11.81 -13.12 -1.83
N SER A 112 -12.31 -12.89 -0.63
CA SER A 112 -12.01 -11.68 0.14
C SER A 112 -10.53 -11.58 0.48
N GLU A 113 -9.92 -12.68 0.95
CA GLU A 113 -8.49 -12.76 1.26
C GLU A 113 -7.65 -12.50 0.00
N GLN A 114 -8.04 -13.08 -1.15
CA GLN A 114 -7.37 -12.83 -2.42
C GLN A 114 -7.46 -11.35 -2.84
N LEU A 115 -8.65 -10.75 -2.76
CA LEU A 115 -8.85 -9.31 -3.04
C LEU A 115 -7.95 -8.43 -2.18
N ILE A 116 -7.83 -8.73 -0.89
CA ILE A 116 -6.96 -7.99 0.04
C ILE A 116 -5.49 -8.17 -0.34
N SER A 117 -5.06 -9.42 -0.58
CA SER A 117 -3.65 -9.71 -0.95
C SER A 117 -3.21 -9.01 -2.24
N LEU A 118 -4.14 -8.80 -3.17
CA LEU A 118 -3.93 -8.11 -4.44
C LEU A 118 -4.16 -6.60 -4.36
N GLY A 119 -4.51 -6.05 -3.19
CA GLY A 119 -4.84 -4.64 -3.00
C GLY A 119 -6.08 -4.17 -3.78
N ARG A 120 -7.02 -5.08 -4.11
CA ARG A 120 -8.23 -4.80 -4.91
C ARG A 120 -9.38 -4.28 -4.06
N TYR A 121 -9.10 -3.28 -3.22
CA TYR A 121 -10.08 -2.73 -2.26
C TYR A 121 -11.28 -2.07 -2.95
N HIS A 122 -11.14 -1.56 -4.17
CA HIS A 122 -12.25 -1.01 -4.95
C HIS A 122 -13.28 -2.07 -5.36
N LEU A 123 -12.85 -3.31 -5.61
CA LEU A 123 -13.77 -4.44 -5.86
C LEU A 123 -14.47 -4.86 -4.57
N LEU A 124 -13.74 -4.90 -3.45
CA LEU A 124 -14.32 -5.16 -2.12
C LEU A 124 -15.34 -4.08 -1.74
N TYR A 125 -15.06 -2.82 -2.06
CA TYR A 125 -16.00 -1.71 -1.89
C TYR A 125 -17.23 -1.84 -2.80
N ALA A 126 -17.06 -2.27 -4.05
CA ALA A 126 -18.20 -2.54 -4.93
C ALA A 126 -19.10 -3.66 -4.37
N LEU A 127 -18.52 -4.71 -3.78
CA LEU A 127 -19.27 -5.75 -3.08
C LEU A 127 -20.04 -5.17 -1.88
N SER A 128 -19.41 -4.33 -1.07
CA SER A 128 -20.02 -3.74 0.12
C SER A 128 -21.23 -2.85 -0.18
N LYS A 129 -21.40 -2.40 -1.43
CA LYS A 129 -22.57 -1.64 -1.87
C LYS A 129 -23.81 -2.49 -2.12
N ARG A 130 -23.63 -3.80 -2.37
CA ARG A 130 -24.72 -4.72 -2.70
C ARG A 130 -24.94 -5.78 -1.62
N TYR A 131 -23.90 -6.13 -0.88
CA TYR A 131 -23.91 -7.22 0.08
C TYR A 131 -23.37 -6.76 1.43
N ALA A 132 -23.96 -7.28 2.51
CA ALA A 132 -23.39 -7.16 3.84
C ALA A 132 -22.07 -7.94 3.89
N LEU A 133 -20.98 -7.23 4.21
CA LEU A 133 -19.70 -7.85 4.50
C LEU A 133 -19.61 -8.13 6.00
N ASN A 134 -18.68 -8.99 6.40
CA ASN A 134 -18.40 -9.17 7.82
C ASN A 134 -17.82 -7.85 8.42
N PRO A 135 -17.86 -7.71 9.76
CA PRO A 135 -17.35 -6.51 10.43
C PRO A 135 -15.88 -6.22 10.12
N GLU A 136 -15.04 -7.25 10.00
CA GLU A 136 -13.60 -7.09 9.75
C GLU A 136 -13.32 -6.41 8.41
N LEU A 137 -14.00 -6.84 7.34
CA LEU A 137 -13.91 -6.24 6.01
C LEU A 137 -14.54 -4.85 5.97
N THR A 138 -15.61 -4.64 6.73
CA THR A 138 -16.25 -3.31 6.82
C THR A 138 -15.32 -2.29 7.46
N SER A 139 -14.64 -2.65 8.55
CA SER A 139 -13.63 -1.81 9.19
C SER A 139 -12.41 -1.59 8.28
N LEU A 140 -11.94 -2.62 7.59
CA LEU A 140 -10.84 -2.51 6.62
C LEU A 140 -11.19 -1.50 5.50
N LEU A 141 -12.39 -1.59 4.94
CA LEU A 141 -12.87 -0.63 3.94
C LEU A 141 -13.01 0.77 4.53
N ALA A 142 -13.46 0.91 5.78
CA ALA A 142 -13.52 2.22 6.43
C ALA A 142 -12.12 2.87 6.53
N VAL A 143 -11.10 2.10 6.91
CA VAL A 143 -9.70 2.56 6.94
C VAL A 143 -9.18 2.89 5.55
N TRP A 144 -9.45 2.04 4.55
CA TRP A 144 -9.09 2.32 3.15
C TRP A 144 -9.71 3.62 2.64
N GLN A 145 -10.91 3.98 3.10
CA GLN A 145 -11.60 5.21 2.75
C GLN A 145 -11.24 6.42 3.63
N GLY A 146 -10.33 6.28 4.60
CA GLY A 146 -9.98 7.35 5.55
C GLY A 146 -11.10 7.72 6.54
N LYS A 147 -12.05 6.81 6.79
CA LYS A 147 -13.15 6.99 7.75
C LYS A 147 -12.74 6.58 9.16
N SER A 148 -13.27 7.26 10.17
CA SER A 148 -12.97 6.95 11.57
C SER A 148 -13.38 5.52 11.95
N VAL A 149 -12.50 4.82 12.66
CA VAL A 149 -12.72 3.50 13.26
C VAL A 149 -12.28 3.59 14.72
N THR A 150 -12.98 2.91 15.63
CA THR A 150 -12.76 3.04 17.08
C THR A 150 -11.58 2.20 17.57
N THR A 151 -11.38 0.99 17.04
CA THR A 151 -10.26 0.11 17.41
C THR A 151 -9.95 -0.86 16.29
N PHE A 152 -8.71 -1.34 16.26
CA PHE A 152 -8.29 -2.46 15.41
C PHE A 152 -8.23 -3.79 16.17
N LEU A 153 -8.56 -3.79 17.46
CA LEU A 153 -8.59 -4.99 18.29
C LEU A 153 -9.50 -6.05 17.64
N ASN A 154 -8.95 -7.24 17.42
CA ASN A 154 -9.57 -8.40 16.76
C ASN A 154 -9.74 -8.31 15.24
N ASN A 155 -9.28 -7.26 14.56
CA ASN A 155 -9.28 -7.24 13.09
C ASN A 155 -7.96 -7.84 12.55
N PRO A 156 -7.99 -9.03 11.91
CA PRO A 156 -6.77 -9.71 11.47
C PRO A 156 -6.01 -8.92 10.39
N TYR A 157 -6.70 -8.06 9.63
CA TYR A 157 -6.12 -7.25 8.56
C TYR A 157 -5.50 -5.94 9.06
N LEU A 158 -5.92 -5.46 10.24
CA LEU A 158 -5.50 -4.17 10.79
C LEU A 158 -4.64 -4.29 12.06
N ARG A 159 -4.48 -5.49 12.63
CA ARG A 159 -3.73 -5.75 13.88
C ARG A 159 -2.27 -5.28 13.90
N GLN A 160 -1.69 -5.03 12.72
CA GLN A 160 -0.32 -4.54 12.57
C GLN A 160 -0.21 -3.01 12.75
N PHE A 161 -1.35 -2.31 12.74
CA PHE A 161 -1.49 -0.88 12.93
C PHE A 161 -2.15 -0.59 14.28
N HIS A 162 -2.18 0.69 14.65
CA HIS A 162 -2.90 1.19 15.80
C HIS A 162 -3.85 2.32 15.44
N THR A 163 -4.86 2.58 16.26
CA THR A 163 -5.62 3.84 16.19
C THR A 163 -5.03 4.87 17.15
N LEU A 164 -5.30 6.17 16.93
CA LEU A 164 -4.87 7.22 17.86
C LEU A 164 -5.37 7.04 19.31
N SER A 165 -6.45 6.29 19.53
CA SER A 165 -6.98 6.03 20.87
C SER A 165 -6.31 4.85 21.58
N GLU A 166 -5.52 4.04 20.86
CA GLU A 166 -4.80 2.91 21.45
C GLU A 166 -3.49 3.43 22.07
N ARG A 167 -3.30 3.21 23.38
CA ARG A 167 -2.05 3.58 24.06
C ARG A 167 -0.89 2.78 23.48
N GLN A 168 0.16 3.47 23.08
CA GLN A 168 1.41 2.83 22.69
C GLN A 168 2.35 2.78 23.89
N HIS A 169 3.29 1.83 23.87
CA HIS A 169 4.38 1.79 24.82
C HIS A 169 5.62 2.24 24.05
N SER A 170 6.11 3.44 24.36
CA SER A 170 7.42 3.91 23.90
C SER A 170 8.52 3.01 24.48
N SER A 171 9.54 2.71 23.67
CA SER A 171 10.65 1.88 24.12
C SER A 171 11.58 2.73 25.00
N ALA A 172 11.76 2.33 26.26
CA ALA A 172 12.63 3.04 27.20
C ALA A 172 14.12 3.06 26.79
N SER A 173 14.53 2.26 25.79
CA SER A 173 15.93 2.13 25.37
C SER A 173 16.32 2.97 24.14
N CYS A 174 15.41 3.76 23.58
CA CYS A 174 15.64 4.50 22.34
C CYS A 174 15.97 5.96 22.62
N GLN A 175 16.92 6.53 21.87
CA GLN A 175 17.28 7.94 22.03
C GLN A 175 16.15 8.88 21.58
N PHE A 176 15.49 8.54 20.46
CA PHE A 176 14.33 9.26 19.92
C PHE A 176 13.24 8.29 19.49
N ASN A 177 12.00 8.59 19.86
CA ASN A 177 10.81 7.84 19.48
C ASN A 177 10.01 8.62 18.43
N LEU A 178 9.72 7.95 17.31
CA LEU A 178 9.01 8.52 16.17
C LEU A 178 7.63 7.91 16.03
N ALA A 179 6.58 8.74 16.01
CA ALA A 179 5.23 8.28 15.72
C ALA A 179 5.01 8.24 14.21
N LEU A 180 4.67 7.08 13.65
CA LEU A 180 4.31 6.95 12.24
C LEU A 180 2.79 7.13 12.06
N ILE A 181 2.32 8.11 11.29
CA ILE A 181 0.90 8.49 11.25
C ILE A 181 0.38 8.62 9.80
N ALA A 182 -0.76 8.01 9.51
CA ALA A 182 -1.44 8.11 8.22
C ALA A 182 -2.97 8.24 8.35
N SER A 183 -3.60 8.79 7.32
CA SER A 183 -5.06 9.00 7.24
C SER A 183 -5.83 7.87 6.58
N ASP A 184 -5.16 6.91 5.94
CA ASP A 184 -5.77 5.82 5.16
C ASP A 184 -4.87 4.57 5.11
N LEU A 185 -5.40 3.49 4.53
CA LEU A 185 -4.73 2.19 4.46
C LEU A 185 -3.44 2.23 3.64
N ASP A 186 -3.42 2.94 2.51
CA ASP A 186 -2.26 3.01 1.63
C ASP A 186 -1.10 3.70 2.35
N GLY A 187 -1.39 4.80 3.07
CA GLY A 187 -0.40 5.48 3.88
C GLY A 187 0.12 4.63 5.04
N LEU A 188 -0.74 3.89 5.73
CA LEU A 188 -0.34 2.96 6.79
C LEU A 188 0.59 1.86 6.26
N GLN A 189 0.24 1.27 5.12
CA GLN A 189 1.04 0.24 4.46
C GLN A 189 2.39 0.80 4.01
N ARG A 190 2.42 2.02 3.46
CA ARG A 190 3.68 2.65 3.06
C ARG A 190 4.61 2.90 4.24
N LEU A 191 4.07 3.42 5.35
CA LEU A 191 4.83 3.60 6.59
C LEU A 191 5.35 2.28 7.14
N GLN A 192 4.56 1.20 7.08
CA GLN A 192 5.00 -0.14 7.49
C GLN A 192 6.19 -0.64 6.67
N VAL A 193 6.16 -0.43 5.35
CA VAL A 193 7.28 -0.78 4.45
C VAL A 193 8.54 0.00 4.81
N LEU A 194 8.41 1.32 5.01
CA LEU A 194 9.55 2.17 5.39
C LEU A 194 10.11 1.81 6.76
N LYS A 195 9.24 1.52 7.74
CA LYS A 195 9.64 1.03 9.05
C LYS A 195 10.45 -0.26 8.94
N HIS A 196 9.96 -1.24 8.19
CA HIS A 196 10.67 -2.51 8.02
C HIS A 196 12.03 -2.31 7.34
N ALA A 197 12.10 -1.50 6.29
CA ALA A 197 13.37 -1.16 5.66
C ALA A 197 14.36 -0.51 6.65
N TYR A 198 13.87 0.42 7.48
CA TYR A 198 14.66 1.06 8.54
C TYR A 198 15.14 0.09 9.61
N GLU A 199 14.30 -0.83 10.07
CA GLU A 199 14.69 -1.79 11.10
C GLU A 199 15.74 -2.80 10.60
N GLN A 200 15.78 -3.09 9.30
CA GLN A 200 16.84 -3.90 8.70
C GLN A 200 18.18 -3.16 8.59
N GLN A 201 18.14 -1.84 8.36
CA GLN A 201 19.32 -1.01 8.24
C GLN A 201 19.10 0.33 8.98
N PRO A 202 19.24 0.35 10.32
CA PRO A 202 18.98 1.55 11.09
C PRO A 202 20.12 2.56 10.91
N GLU A 203 19.75 3.81 10.60
CA GLU A 203 20.67 4.93 10.48
C GLU A 203 20.37 6.01 11.54
N PRO A 204 21.39 6.72 12.07
CA PRO A 204 22.82 6.49 11.83
C PRO A 204 23.39 5.30 12.60
N ALA A 205 22.64 4.78 13.59
CA ALA A 205 22.96 3.59 14.34
C ALA A 205 21.69 2.98 14.96
N LYS A 206 21.76 1.69 15.30
CA LYS A 206 20.68 1.00 16.01
C LYS A 206 20.40 1.66 17.36
N GLY A 207 19.12 1.85 17.69
CA GLY A 207 18.67 2.41 18.97
C GLY A 207 18.64 3.95 19.03
N VAL A 208 19.11 4.64 17.98
CA VAL A 208 18.99 6.10 17.89
C VAL A 208 17.54 6.50 17.62
N TYR A 209 16.97 6.09 16.50
CA TYR A 209 15.56 6.33 16.20
C TYR A 209 14.76 5.02 16.29
N CYS A 210 13.64 5.09 17.00
CA CYS A 210 12.70 3.98 17.11
C CYS A 210 11.34 4.39 16.58
N LEU A 211 10.94 3.74 15.50
CA LEU A 211 9.70 4.03 14.80
C LEU A 211 8.56 3.25 15.46
N SER A 212 7.45 3.90 15.76
CA SER A 212 6.25 3.22 16.25
C SER A 212 5.64 2.33 15.17
N LYS A 213 4.68 1.47 15.54
CA LYS A 213 3.77 0.87 14.56
C LYS A 213 2.89 1.98 13.96
N PRO A 214 2.58 1.94 12.65
CA PRO A 214 1.76 2.97 12.01
C PRO A 214 0.42 3.19 12.72
N ILE A 215 0.11 4.46 12.93
CA ILE A 215 -1.02 4.98 13.68
C ILE A 215 -2.01 5.60 12.70
N TYR A 216 -3.25 5.13 12.78
CA TYR A 216 -4.35 5.59 11.96
C TYR A 216 -5.01 6.82 12.58
N ALA A 217 -4.94 7.93 11.85
CA ALA A 217 -5.52 9.20 12.24
C ALA A 217 -6.86 9.52 11.55
N ALA A 218 -7.24 8.75 10.51
CA ALA A 218 -8.42 9.03 9.69
C ALA A 218 -8.46 10.52 9.27
N ASN A 219 -9.63 11.14 9.40
CA ASN A 219 -9.86 12.56 9.13
C ASN A 219 -9.17 13.55 10.10
N LYS A 220 -8.45 13.09 11.12
CA LYS A 220 -7.71 14.00 12.03
C LYS A 220 -6.42 14.50 11.40
N LEU A 221 -5.84 13.76 10.46
CA LEU A 221 -4.70 14.19 9.66
C LEU A 221 -5.20 14.86 8.37
N SER A 222 -4.76 16.09 8.12
CA SER A 222 -5.09 16.84 6.92
C SER A 222 -3.82 17.32 6.24
N CYS A 223 -3.57 16.85 5.02
CA CYS A 223 -2.38 17.20 4.26
C CYS A 223 -2.73 18.02 3.02
N LYS A 224 -1.87 18.96 2.66
CA LYS A 224 -2.00 19.81 1.47
C LYS A 224 -0.63 20.04 0.83
N ARG A 225 -0.60 20.19 -0.49
CA ARG A 225 0.60 20.62 -1.19
C ARG A 225 0.74 22.14 -1.10
N ARG A 226 1.86 22.63 -0.56
CA ARG A 226 2.20 24.06 -0.50
C ARG A 226 3.58 24.27 -1.09
N ARG A 227 3.67 25.10 -2.14
CA ARG A 227 4.93 25.39 -2.86
C ARG A 227 5.69 24.13 -3.30
N GLY A 228 4.96 23.06 -3.65
CA GLY A 228 5.52 21.78 -4.06
C GLY A 228 5.73 20.78 -2.92
N PHE A 229 5.86 21.23 -1.68
CA PHE A 229 6.05 20.37 -0.50
C PHE A 229 4.73 19.89 0.09
N ALA A 230 4.74 18.71 0.68
CA ALA A 230 3.66 18.19 1.49
C ALA A 230 3.66 18.89 2.85
N MET A 231 2.50 19.35 3.31
CA MET A 231 2.35 19.91 4.66
C MET A 231 1.13 19.30 5.31
N CYS A 232 1.30 18.70 6.47
CA CYS A 232 0.23 18.04 7.20
C CYS A 232 -0.03 18.72 8.54
N ASP A 233 -1.31 18.85 8.87
CA ASP A 233 -1.80 19.32 10.15
C ASP A 233 -2.52 18.13 10.85
N LEU A 234 -2.08 17.77 12.05
CA LEU A 234 -2.71 16.74 12.87
C LEU A 234 -3.57 17.38 13.96
N ARG A 235 -4.89 17.15 13.90
CA ARG A 235 -5.81 17.66 14.91
C ARG A 235 -5.77 16.78 16.16
N HIS A 236 -5.60 17.41 17.32
CA HIS A 236 -5.59 16.77 18.64
C HIS A 236 -4.49 15.70 18.78
N GLU A 237 -3.23 16.13 18.93
CA GLU A 237 -2.06 15.28 19.19
C GLU A 237 -2.05 14.64 20.61
N GLN A 238 -3.20 14.67 21.29
CA GLN A 238 -3.37 14.09 22.62
C GLN A 238 -3.06 12.59 22.56
N GLY A 239 -2.11 12.14 23.38
CA GLY A 239 -1.61 10.76 23.37
C GLY A 239 -0.35 10.54 22.52
N LEU A 240 0.17 11.57 21.85
CA LEU A 240 1.43 11.51 21.09
C LEU A 240 2.59 12.25 21.77
N SER A 241 2.37 12.81 22.96
CA SER A 241 3.37 13.60 23.70
C SER A 241 4.59 12.81 24.15
N GLU A 242 4.52 11.47 24.13
CA GLU A 242 5.65 10.58 24.42
C GLU A 242 6.61 10.41 23.23
N TYR A 243 6.25 10.92 22.05
CA TYR A 243 7.09 10.89 20.86
C TYR A 243 7.88 12.20 20.72
N ASP A 244 9.14 12.06 20.34
CA ASP A 244 10.03 13.20 20.09
C ASP A 244 9.68 13.87 18.76
N HIS A 245 9.27 13.06 17.78
CA HIS A 245 8.95 13.49 16.42
C HIS A 245 7.75 12.73 15.84
N LEU A 246 7.03 13.38 14.93
CA LEU A 246 5.93 12.78 14.18
C LEU A 246 6.33 12.62 12.71
N VAL A 247 6.03 11.47 12.13
CA VAL A 247 6.18 11.18 10.70
C VAL A 247 4.79 11.05 10.10
N LEU A 248 4.40 12.02 9.28
CA LEU A 248 3.07 12.17 8.73
C LEU A 248 3.07 11.75 7.25
N MET A 249 2.17 10.84 6.88
CA MET A 249 2.04 10.40 5.49
C MET A 249 1.01 11.25 4.74
N ALA A 250 1.47 11.95 3.71
CA ALA A 250 0.65 12.68 2.75
C ALA A 250 0.44 11.88 1.46
N THR A 251 -0.61 12.21 0.73
CA THR A 251 -0.91 11.61 -0.57
C THR A 251 -0.10 12.23 -1.72
N GLU A 252 0.30 13.49 -1.59
CA GLU A 252 0.98 14.25 -2.64
C GLU A 252 1.96 15.29 -2.07
N GLY A 253 2.84 15.79 -2.95
CA GLY A 253 3.90 16.76 -2.61
C GLY A 253 5.27 16.12 -2.43
N LEU A 254 6.27 16.97 -2.15
CA LEU A 254 7.62 16.55 -1.78
C LEU A 254 7.71 16.37 -0.26
N ALA A 255 8.53 15.41 0.17
CA ALA A 255 8.83 15.22 1.59
C ALA A 255 9.51 16.47 2.17
N ASN A 256 9.33 16.67 3.47
CA ASN A 256 9.98 17.76 4.21
C ASN A 256 9.99 17.50 5.72
N VAL A 257 10.71 18.38 6.43
CA VAL A 257 10.66 18.51 7.88
C VAL A 257 10.31 19.94 8.26
N SER A 258 9.40 20.09 9.22
CA SER A 258 9.05 21.34 9.88
C SER A 258 8.88 21.11 11.38
N GLY A 259 9.74 21.72 12.18
CA GLY A 259 9.78 21.54 13.63
C GLY A 259 9.96 20.06 14.00
N LYS A 260 8.99 19.51 14.73
CA LYS A 260 8.97 18.10 15.14
C LYS A 260 8.32 17.17 14.12
N HIS A 261 7.85 17.69 12.99
CA HIS A 261 7.08 16.93 12.02
C HIS A 261 7.90 16.69 10.76
N MET A 262 8.01 15.43 10.38
CA MET A 262 8.44 14.99 9.05
C MET A 262 7.19 14.65 8.25
N THR A 263 7.07 15.18 7.03
CA THR A 263 6.04 14.73 6.09
C THR A 263 6.69 13.86 5.02
N LEU A 264 6.15 12.66 4.82
CA LEU A 264 6.52 11.75 3.73
C LEU A 264 5.33 11.57 2.79
N THR A 265 5.58 11.01 1.61
CA THR A 265 4.53 10.70 0.64
C THR A 265 4.59 9.25 0.18
N ALA A 266 3.58 8.82 -0.58
CA ALA A 266 3.51 7.47 -1.14
C ALA A 266 4.78 7.08 -1.95
N THR A 267 5.48 8.06 -2.53
CA THR A 267 6.70 7.84 -3.32
C THR A 267 7.99 7.92 -2.49
N SER A 268 7.96 8.45 -1.26
CA SER A 268 9.14 8.58 -0.39
C SER A 268 9.82 7.25 -0.17
N THR A 269 11.11 7.17 -0.49
CA THR A 269 11.91 5.94 -0.38
C THR A 269 12.56 5.81 1.01
N TYR A 270 13.25 4.70 1.26
CA TYR A 270 14.11 4.57 2.45
C TYR A 270 15.14 5.71 2.52
N ASN A 271 15.80 6.05 1.41
CA ASN A 271 16.76 7.15 1.39
C ASN A 271 16.10 8.51 1.66
N THR A 272 14.86 8.73 1.19
CA THR A 272 14.08 9.92 1.54
C THR A 272 13.83 9.97 3.05
N LEU A 273 13.44 8.87 3.69
CA LEU A 273 13.29 8.81 5.15
C LEU A 273 14.61 9.17 5.86
N ILE A 274 15.75 8.60 5.44
CA ILE A 274 17.05 8.91 6.05
C ILE A 274 17.44 10.37 5.85
N HIS A 275 17.21 10.93 4.65
CA HIS A 275 17.44 12.33 4.34
C HIS A 275 16.66 13.24 5.31
N GLU A 276 15.35 13.01 5.44
CA GLU A 276 14.53 13.81 6.34
C GLU A 276 14.91 13.62 7.83
N LEU A 277 15.33 12.41 8.24
CA LEU A 277 15.82 12.18 9.61
C LEU A 277 17.06 13.02 9.94
N MET A 278 17.95 13.26 8.97
CA MET A 278 19.13 14.10 9.18
C MET A 278 18.76 15.55 9.49
N HIS A 279 17.65 16.06 8.93
CA HIS A 279 17.17 17.40 9.26
C HIS A 279 16.75 17.55 10.72
N PHE A 280 16.23 16.50 11.38
CA PHE A 280 15.98 16.55 12.83
C PHE A 280 17.26 16.75 13.64
N SER A 281 18.42 16.38 13.09
CA SER A 281 19.73 16.64 13.71
C SER A 281 20.40 17.91 13.18
N GLY A 282 19.65 18.76 12.48
CA GLY A 282 20.11 20.07 12.05
C GLY A 282 20.95 20.10 10.78
N PHE A 283 21.02 19.00 10.03
CA PHE A 283 21.66 19.02 8.72
C PHE A 283 20.83 19.82 7.73
N GLU A 284 21.51 20.44 6.77
CA GLU A 284 20.90 21.28 5.74
C GLU A 284 21.07 20.66 4.35
N ASP A 285 20.14 20.99 3.46
CA ASP A 285 20.20 20.57 2.06
C ASP A 285 21.45 21.10 1.34
N GLU A 286 22.02 20.29 0.46
CA GLU A 286 23.22 20.63 -0.32
C GLU A 286 22.92 21.04 -1.76
N TYR A 287 21.67 20.90 -2.19
CA TYR A 287 21.14 21.54 -3.38
C TYR A 287 20.69 22.99 -3.09
N PRO A 288 20.49 23.85 -4.11
CA PRO A 288 20.02 25.22 -3.90
C PRO A 288 18.70 25.28 -3.12
N ILE A 289 18.74 25.88 -1.93
CA ILE A 289 17.55 26.06 -1.11
C ILE A 289 16.67 27.21 -1.65
N PRO A 290 15.38 27.27 -1.29
CA PRO A 290 14.51 28.37 -1.69
C PRO A 290 15.10 29.74 -1.33
N ALA A 291 14.91 30.73 -2.21
CA ALA A 291 15.46 32.08 -2.03
C ALA A 291 15.05 32.74 -0.70
N GLN A 292 13.86 32.39 -0.19
CA GLN A 292 13.37 32.88 1.10
C GLN A 292 14.23 32.36 2.25
N LYS A 293 14.54 31.06 2.29
CA LYS A 293 15.50 30.46 3.22
C LYS A 293 16.90 31.07 3.11
N ALA A 294 17.40 31.13 1.87
CA ALA A 294 18.75 31.63 1.59
C ALA A 294 18.95 33.07 2.08
N LYS A 295 17.90 33.91 2.03
CA LYS A 295 17.95 35.30 2.51
C LYS A 295 18.36 35.43 3.97
N TRP A 296 18.00 34.48 4.84
CA TRP A 296 18.36 34.54 6.26
C TRP A 296 19.50 33.57 6.61
N LEU A 297 19.47 32.34 6.09
CA LEU A 297 20.49 31.31 6.40
C LEU A 297 21.87 31.74 5.88
N CYS A 298 21.90 32.32 4.69
CA CYS A 298 23.13 32.67 3.98
C CYS A 298 23.51 34.17 4.12
N ALA A 299 22.91 34.89 5.07
CA ALA A 299 23.16 36.32 5.26
C ALA A 299 24.41 36.66 6.07
N THR A 300 24.88 35.71 6.89
CA THR A 300 25.99 35.92 7.83
C THR A 300 26.98 34.76 7.76
N SER A 301 28.26 35.05 7.97
CA SER A 301 29.32 34.05 7.97
C SER A 301 29.23 33.11 9.20
N GLY A 302 29.84 31.94 9.12
CA GLY A 302 29.97 30.94 10.18
C GLY A 302 29.37 29.58 9.86
N GLN A 303 29.56 28.63 10.77
CA GLN A 303 28.98 27.30 10.68
C GLN A 303 27.48 27.37 11.00
N LYS A 304 26.63 27.04 10.01
CA LYS A 304 25.17 27.11 10.11
C LYS A 304 24.53 25.77 10.43
N ALA A 305 25.15 24.69 9.97
CA ALA A 305 24.70 23.32 10.18
C ALA A 305 25.91 22.40 10.37
N PRO A 306 25.72 21.15 10.80
CA PRO A 306 26.80 20.16 10.85
C PRO A 306 27.54 20.02 9.51
N ASN A 307 26.82 20.12 8.39
CA ASN A 307 27.33 20.01 7.02
C ASN A 307 27.37 21.34 6.24
N LEU A 308 27.06 22.48 6.86
CA LEU A 308 27.01 23.76 6.16
C LEU A 308 27.82 24.85 6.88
N TYR A 309 28.76 25.43 6.14
CA TYR A 309 29.45 26.66 6.51
C TYR A 309 29.12 27.72 5.47
N VAL A 310 28.87 28.94 5.91
CA VAL A 310 28.59 30.10 5.05
C VAL A 310 29.69 31.14 5.27
N GLY A 311 30.22 31.76 4.22
CA GLY A 311 31.22 32.82 4.34
C GLY A 311 32.04 33.00 3.07
N ASP A 312 33.03 33.89 3.12
CA ASP A 312 33.89 34.19 1.97
C ASP A 312 35.06 33.18 1.81
N GLN A 313 35.39 32.45 2.88
CA GLN A 313 36.46 31.47 2.91
C GLN A 313 35.98 30.14 3.49
N ALA A 314 36.37 29.04 2.84
CA ALA A 314 36.08 27.69 3.30
C ALA A 314 36.88 27.36 4.57
N PRO A 315 36.29 26.65 5.55
CA PRO A 315 37.06 25.96 6.57
C PRO A 315 38.04 24.95 5.96
N SER A 316 39.08 24.57 6.71
CA SER A 316 40.05 23.57 6.25
C SER A 316 39.36 22.26 5.85
N ASN A 317 39.68 21.76 4.65
CA ASN A 317 39.11 20.55 4.02
C ASN A 317 37.61 20.62 3.66
N TRP A 318 37.00 21.79 3.68
CA TRP A 318 35.64 21.99 3.15
C TRP A 318 35.72 22.46 1.70
N VAL A 319 34.69 22.14 0.92
CA VAL A 319 34.60 22.44 -0.51
C VAL A 319 33.34 23.24 -0.81
N PRO A 320 33.26 23.97 -1.95
CA PRO A 320 32.07 24.72 -2.31
C PRO A 320 30.79 23.86 -2.30
N SER A 321 29.71 24.41 -1.76
CA SER A 321 28.36 23.84 -1.74
C SER A 321 27.40 24.73 -2.53
N ARG A 322 26.34 24.15 -3.07
CA ARG A 322 25.28 24.86 -3.80
C ARG A 322 24.13 25.34 -2.91
N THR A 323 24.12 24.99 -1.63
CA THR A 323 23.08 25.39 -0.67
C THR A 323 22.73 26.87 -0.75
N CYS A 324 23.72 27.76 -0.75
CA CYS A 324 23.55 29.22 -0.77
C CYS A 324 23.67 29.85 -2.16
N GLU A 325 23.39 29.10 -3.25
CA GLU A 325 23.45 29.63 -4.64
C GLU A 325 22.54 30.86 -4.84
N LEU A 326 21.41 30.93 -4.12
CA LEU A 326 20.47 32.06 -4.11
C LEU A 326 20.67 33.02 -2.92
N GLY A 327 21.78 32.87 -2.18
CA GLY A 327 22.10 33.62 -0.97
C GLY A 327 23.06 34.79 -1.20
N LYS A 328 23.35 35.55 -0.13
CA LYS A 328 24.31 36.67 -0.17
C LYS A 328 25.77 36.19 -0.13
N LEU A 329 26.05 35.17 0.67
CA LEU A 329 27.39 34.63 0.89
C LEU A 329 27.50 33.22 0.31
N SER A 330 28.72 32.84 -0.07
CA SER A 330 29.02 31.49 -0.52
C SER A 330 28.83 30.45 0.59
N SER A 331 28.56 29.21 0.20
CA SER A 331 28.44 28.06 1.09
C SER A 331 29.49 27.01 0.81
N TYR A 332 29.85 26.26 1.84
CA TYR A 332 30.78 25.14 1.78
C TYR A 332 30.22 23.93 2.54
N LYS A 333 30.62 22.73 2.10
CA LYS A 333 30.27 21.43 2.67
C LYS A 333 31.54 20.61 3.00
N PRO A 334 31.45 19.62 3.91
CA PRO A 334 32.63 18.92 4.42
C PRO A 334 33.24 17.86 3.48
N SER A 335 32.65 17.63 2.30
CA SER A 335 33.14 16.64 1.33
C SER A 335 32.79 17.03 -0.11
N ASN A 336 33.67 16.69 -1.06
CA ASN A 336 33.43 16.84 -2.50
C ASN A 336 32.55 15.73 -3.09
N SER A 337 32.29 14.68 -2.32
CA SER A 337 31.43 13.59 -2.76
C SER A 337 29.96 14.04 -2.78
N HIS A 338 29.19 13.46 -3.69
CA HIS A 338 27.74 13.59 -3.63
C HIS A 338 27.23 13.01 -2.32
N SER A 339 26.33 13.72 -1.65
CA SER A 339 25.75 13.32 -0.38
C SER A 339 24.24 13.06 -0.52
N LEU A 340 23.68 12.34 0.45
CA LEU A 340 22.23 12.13 0.53
C LEU A 340 21.45 13.46 0.66
N LEU A 341 22.09 14.52 1.17
CA LEU A 341 21.53 15.87 1.28
C LEU A 341 21.59 16.66 -0.03
N GLU A 342 22.34 16.15 -1.03
CA GLU A 342 22.38 16.69 -2.39
C GLU A 342 21.47 15.89 -3.34
N TYR A 343 21.47 14.56 -3.20
CA TYR A 343 20.70 13.64 -4.04
C TYR A 343 20.04 12.55 -3.20
N GLN A 344 18.71 12.56 -3.14
CA GLN A 344 17.94 11.58 -2.35
C GLN A 344 18.01 10.14 -2.91
N SER A 345 18.61 9.92 -4.08
CA SER A 345 18.78 8.61 -4.71
C SER A 345 20.02 7.85 -4.24
N ILE A 346 20.97 8.51 -3.58
CA ILE A 346 22.23 7.88 -3.13
C ILE A 346 22.16 7.47 -1.65
N LYS A 347 23.06 6.56 -1.24
CA LYS A 347 23.12 6.09 0.16
C LYS A 347 23.85 7.08 1.06
N LEU A 348 23.58 7.01 2.36
CA LEU A 348 24.33 7.75 3.37
C LEU A 348 25.80 7.30 3.43
N ASP A 349 26.70 8.25 3.19
CA ASP A 349 28.14 8.08 3.30
C ASP A 349 28.61 7.98 4.77
N GLU A 350 29.71 7.26 4.99
CA GLU A 350 30.28 7.02 6.31
C GLU A 350 30.75 8.31 7.02
N ASN A 351 31.24 9.31 6.28
CA ASN A 351 31.64 10.58 6.88
C ASN A 351 30.42 11.36 7.41
N TYR A 352 29.31 11.33 6.67
CA TYR A 352 28.06 11.94 7.12
C TYR A 352 27.45 11.15 8.28
N ARG A 353 27.51 9.82 8.27
CA ARG A 353 27.08 8.97 9.39
C ARG A 353 27.86 9.29 10.68
N LYS A 354 29.19 9.36 10.62
CA LYS A 354 30.04 9.74 11.77
C LYS A 354 29.73 11.14 12.28
N ARG A 355 29.53 12.09 11.37
CA ARG A 355 29.16 13.46 11.71
C ARG A 355 27.80 13.53 12.39
N TRP A 356 26.83 12.75 11.89
CA TRP A 356 25.50 12.66 12.48
C TRP A 356 25.58 12.10 13.91
N LEU A 357 26.31 11.00 14.13
CA LEU A 357 26.53 10.46 15.47
C LEU A 357 27.23 11.44 16.41
N ALA A 358 28.23 12.18 15.93
CA ALA A 358 28.92 13.19 16.74
C ALA A 358 27.96 14.31 17.20
N VAL A 359 27.06 14.75 16.31
CA VAL A 359 26.01 15.73 16.64
C VAL A 359 25.10 15.18 17.74
N LEU A 360 24.58 13.96 17.56
CA LEU A 360 23.67 13.32 18.50
C LEU A 360 24.28 13.07 19.88
N ASN A 361 25.57 12.73 19.94
CA ASN A 361 26.29 12.49 21.20
C ASN A 361 26.64 13.77 21.97
N SER A 362 26.68 14.93 21.29
CA SER A 362 27.18 16.17 21.88
C SER A 362 26.18 16.91 22.79
N ARG A 363 24.97 16.38 23.00
CA ARG A 363 23.83 17.00 23.77
C ARG A 363 23.50 18.46 23.39
N ARG A 364 24.09 19.01 22.34
CA ARG A 364 24.06 20.45 22.01
C ARG A 364 22.78 20.94 21.33
N LEU A 365 21.78 20.08 21.17
CA LEU A 365 20.60 20.33 20.33
C LEU A 365 19.32 20.68 21.08
N GLU A 366 19.32 20.66 22.42
CA GLU A 366 18.09 20.92 23.19
C GLU A 366 17.52 22.34 22.99
N ASP A 367 18.30 23.33 22.51
CA ASP A 367 17.84 24.73 22.54
C ASP A 367 17.78 25.52 21.22
N LYS A 368 18.29 25.05 20.07
CA LYS A 368 18.41 25.97 18.90
C LYS A 368 18.39 25.34 17.52
N ILE A 369 17.31 24.71 17.05
CA ILE A 369 17.07 24.64 15.60
C ILE A 369 15.57 24.74 15.30
N ALA A 370 15.13 25.87 14.76
CA ALA A 370 13.90 25.91 13.98
C ALA A 370 14.19 25.15 12.67
N VAL A 371 13.94 23.85 12.65
CA VAL A 371 14.13 23.01 11.46
C VAL A 371 12.97 23.29 10.51
N ASN A 372 13.24 23.88 9.36
CA ASN A 372 12.28 23.91 8.26
C ASN A 372 13.04 23.67 6.95
N SER A 373 12.88 22.51 6.33
CA SER A 373 13.49 22.24 5.01
C SER A 373 12.69 22.88 3.87
N ALA A 374 11.44 23.28 4.10
CA ALA A 374 10.53 23.76 3.06
C ALA A 374 10.35 25.30 2.96
N GLU A 375 10.96 26.10 3.85
CA GLU A 375 10.83 27.57 3.87
C GLU A 375 12.13 28.34 3.67
#